data_AF-A0A947JZ70-F1
#
_entry.id   AF-A0A947JZ70-F1
#
_cell.length_a   1.000
_cell.length_b   1.000
_cell.length_c   1.000
_cell.angle_alpha   90.00
_cell.angle_beta   90.00
_cell.angle_gamma   90.00
#
_symmetry.space_group_name_H-M   'P 1'
#
loop_
_entity.id
_entity.type
_entity.pdbx_description
1 polymer ?
#
loop_
_entity_poly.entity_id
_entity_poly.type
_entity_poly.pdbx_seq_one_letter_code
_entity_poly.pdbx_strand_id
1 'polypeptide(L)'
;MLASALLACSACGASTNPGGGEAEAPRTSLGLSSTLPIYWQESADFASLLKEDGGPGWVRQALETRFDLVPLDVLSAEALAPLDHLLLAQPRALSPSENVALDDWVRAGGQLLLFADPMLTSHSQFAIGDRRRPQDVVLLSPI
;
A
#
# COMPACT_ATOMS: atom_id res chain seq x y z
N MET A 1 20.45 -50.43 -23.86
CA MET A 1 21.63 -50.79 -23.05
C MET A 1 22.63 -49.66 -23.25
N LEU A 2 22.76 -48.74 -22.27
CA LEU A 2 23.98 -48.52 -21.44
C LEU A 2 25.18 -48.03 -22.29
N ALA A 3 25.89 -46.93 -22.03
CA ALA A 3 26.07 -46.16 -20.81
C ALA A 3 26.90 -44.88 -21.09
N SER A 4 26.85 -43.95 -20.14
CA SER A 4 27.94 -43.04 -19.73
C SER A 4 28.38 -41.90 -20.65
N ALA A 5 27.97 -40.67 -20.30
CA ALA A 5 28.75 -39.47 -20.56
C ALA A 5 29.12 -38.83 -19.22
N LEU A 6 30.42 -38.57 -19.04
CA LEU A 6 31.05 -38.15 -17.79
C LEU A 6 30.64 -36.75 -17.35
N LEU A 7 30.37 -36.61 -16.05
CA LEU A 7 30.18 -35.34 -15.36
C LEU A 7 31.56 -34.82 -14.92
N ALA A 8 32.01 -33.71 -15.49
CA ALA A 8 33.22 -33.01 -15.05
C ALA A 8 32.82 -31.84 -14.13
N CYS A 9 32.98 -32.01 -12.82
CA CYS A 9 32.92 -30.92 -11.86
C CYS A 9 34.24 -30.13 -11.94
N SER A 10 34.21 -28.92 -12.50
CA SER A 10 35.31 -27.97 -12.37
C SER A 10 34.99 -27.00 -11.24
N ALA A 11 35.81 -27.04 -10.20
CA ALA A 11 35.75 -26.18 -9.03
C ALA A 11 36.68 -24.97 -9.19
N CYS A 12 36.35 -23.92 -8.42
CA CYS A 12 37.16 -22.77 -8.01
C CYS A 12 37.29 -21.58 -8.97
N GLY A 13 36.58 -20.52 -8.56
CA GLY A 13 36.97 -19.12 -8.74
C GLY A 13 36.38 -18.30 -7.61
N ALA A 14 36.91 -18.47 -6.38
CA ALA A 14 36.55 -17.64 -5.24
C ALA A 14 37.09 -16.22 -5.46
N SER A 15 36.22 -15.30 -5.84
CA SER A 15 36.47 -13.87 -5.72
C SER A 15 35.71 -13.38 -4.49
N THR A 16 36.39 -13.38 -3.34
CA THR A 16 35.90 -12.74 -2.12
C THR A 16 36.07 -11.24 -2.28
N ASN A 17 35.03 -10.57 -2.74
CA ASN A 17 34.91 -9.13 -2.61
C ASN A 17 34.03 -8.85 -1.38
N PRO A 18 34.58 -8.35 -0.25
CA PRO A 18 33.76 -7.96 0.89
C PRO A 18 33.20 -6.57 0.61
N GLY A 19 32.18 -6.51 -0.23
CA GLY A 19 31.53 -5.27 -0.63
C GLY A 19 30.20 -5.48 -1.33
N GLY A 20 29.59 -6.66 -1.17
CA GLY A 20 28.22 -6.90 -1.59
C GLY A 20 27.29 -6.31 -0.56
N GLY A 21 26.87 -5.05 -0.78
CA GLY A 21 25.56 -4.67 -0.26
C GLY A 21 24.57 -5.69 -0.81
N GLU A 22 23.91 -6.44 0.08
CA GLU A 22 22.78 -7.27 -0.32
C GLU A 22 21.88 -6.37 -1.16
N ALA A 23 21.78 -6.68 -2.46
CA ALA A 23 20.84 -6.00 -3.32
C ALA A 23 19.46 -6.34 -2.74
N GLU A 24 18.92 -5.40 -1.97
CA GLU A 24 17.63 -5.53 -1.33
C GLU A 24 16.63 -5.98 -2.40
N ALA A 25 16.05 -7.16 -2.20
CA ALA A 25 15.07 -7.67 -3.15
C ALA A 25 13.97 -6.61 -3.33
N PRO A 26 13.50 -6.36 -4.56
CA PRO A 26 12.54 -5.30 -4.81
C PRO A 26 11.33 -5.50 -3.88
N ARG A 27 11.03 -4.48 -3.07
CA ARG A 27 9.91 -4.53 -2.13
C ARG A 27 8.62 -4.62 -2.93
N THR A 28 7.66 -5.36 -2.39
CA THR A 28 6.37 -5.57 -3.05
C THR A 28 5.58 -4.26 -3.09
N SER A 29 5.04 -3.88 -4.24
CA SER A 29 4.18 -2.71 -4.37
C SER A 29 2.86 -2.91 -3.64
N LEU A 30 2.44 -1.93 -2.83
CA LEU A 30 1.15 -1.93 -2.14
C LEU A 30 0.39 -0.66 -2.53
N GLY A 31 -0.73 -0.83 -3.24
CA GLY A 31 -1.68 0.24 -3.45
C GLY A 31 -2.30 0.69 -2.13
N LEU A 32 -2.39 2.00 -1.90
CA LEU A 32 -2.99 2.58 -0.70
C LEU A 32 -4.02 3.62 -1.10
N SER A 33 -5.29 3.39 -0.79
CA SER A 33 -6.33 4.41 -0.86
C SER A 33 -6.95 4.61 0.53
N SER A 34 -6.86 5.82 1.05
CA SER A 34 -7.25 6.13 2.41
C SER A 34 -7.71 7.58 2.53
N THR A 35 -8.79 7.81 3.28
CA THR A 35 -9.17 9.16 3.74
C THR A 35 -8.46 9.56 5.04
N LEU A 36 -7.86 8.60 5.75
CA LEU A 36 -7.03 8.84 6.93
C LEU A 36 -5.67 9.44 6.53
N PRO A 37 -5.04 10.24 7.42
CA PRO A 37 -3.73 10.83 7.20
C PRO A 37 -2.58 9.82 7.36
N ILE A 38 -2.67 8.68 6.65
CA ILE A 38 -1.64 7.64 6.65
C ILE A 38 -0.50 8.07 5.74
N TYR A 39 -0.83 8.49 4.52
CA TYR A 39 0.17 8.89 3.54
C TYR A 39 0.56 10.35 3.76
N TRP A 40 -0.39 11.28 3.69
CA TRP A 40 -0.20 12.71 4.00
C TRP A 40 -0.67 13.01 5.42
N GLN A 41 0.20 13.60 6.25
CA GLN A 41 -0.19 14.01 7.60
C GLN A 41 -1.24 15.12 7.55
N GLU A 42 -2.14 15.13 8.53
CA GLU A 42 -3.23 16.12 8.63
C GLU A 42 -2.66 17.47 9.10
N SER A 43 -2.14 18.26 8.18
CA SER A 43 -1.78 19.65 8.46
C SER A 43 -2.96 20.58 8.20
N ALA A 44 -3.24 21.50 9.11
CA ALA A 44 -4.27 22.54 8.93
C ALA A 44 -3.92 23.59 7.85
N ASP A 45 -2.71 23.55 7.27
CA ASP A 45 -2.20 24.54 6.33
C ASP A 45 -1.10 23.94 5.44
N PHE A 46 -1.18 24.12 4.11
CA PHE A 46 -0.18 23.64 3.15
C PHE A 46 1.22 24.20 3.43
N ALA A 47 1.31 25.41 4.01
CA ALA A 47 2.60 26.00 4.40
C ALA A 47 3.22 25.34 5.65
N SER A 48 2.41 24.60 6.43
CA SER A 48 2.88 23.84 7.59
C SER A 48 3.38 22.45 7.22
N LEU A 49 2.91 21.84 6.11
CA LEU A 49 3.46 20.58 5.56
C LEU A 49 4.94 20.70 5.17
N LEU A 50 5.35 21.87 4.68
CA LEU A 50 6.74 22.11 4.29
C LEU A 50 7.65 22.43 5.50
N LYS A 51 7.06 22.70 6.67
CA LYS A 51 7.78 23.09 7.90
C LYS A 51 7.84 21.99 8.94
N GLU A 52 7.03 20.94 8.83
CA GLU A 52 7.11 19.82 9.76
C GLU A 52 8.34 18.96 9.47
N ASP A 53 9.35 19.10 10.32
CA ASP A 53 10.48 18.17 10.50
C ASP A 53 10.03 16.79 11.06
N GLY A 54 8.73 16.47 11.00
CA GLY A 54 8.14 15.24 11.46
C GLY A 54 8.16 14.19 10.36
N GLY A 55 9.00 13.17 10.50
CA GLY A 55 9.01 12.00 9.61
C GLY A 55 7.61 11.39 9.43
N PRO A 56 7.43 10.50 8.44
CA PRO A 56 6.12 9.92 8.11
C PRO A 56 5.42 9.33 9.35
N GLY A 57 4.09 9.39 9.40
CA GLY A 57 3.31 8.81 10.52
C GLY A 57 3.67 7.34 10.75
N TRP A 58 3.56 6.86 12.00
CA TRP A 58 4.04 5.53 12.40
C TRP A 58 3.47 4.38 11.54
N VAL A 59 2.22 4.52 11.07
CA VAL A 59 1.57 3.53 10.18
C VAL A 59 2.30 3.43 8.86
N ARG A 60 2.66 4.58 8.26
CA ARG A 60 3.41 4.62 7.01
C ARG A 60 4.80 4.03 7.18
N GLN A 61 5.51 4.37 8.26
CA GLN A 61 6.81 3.75 8.58
C GLN A 61 6.71 2.23 8.72
N ALA A 62 5.68 1.73 9.41
CA ALA A 62 5.46 0.31 9.58
C ALA A 62 5.18 -0.41 8.25
N LEU A 63 4.39 0.20 7.35
CA LEU A 63 4.11 -0.36 6.04
C LEU A 63 5.33 -0.32 5.10
N GLU A 64 6.05 0.80 5.07
CA GLU A 64 7.24 1.01 4.22
C GLU A 64 8.40 0.08 4.60
N THR A 65 8.39 -0.50 5.81
CA THR A 65 9.33 -1.56 6.23
C THR A 65 9.23 -2.81 5.33
N ARG A 66 8.08 -3.06 4.69
CA ARG A 66 7.85 -4.27 3.88
C ARG A 66 7.35 -4.00 2.46
N PHE A 67 6.76 -2.84 2.21
CA PHE A 67 6.12 -2.52 0.95
C PHE A 67 6.63 -1.21 0.34
N ASP A 68 6.59 -1.11 -0.98
CA ASP A 68 6.64 0.16 -1.70
C ASP A 68 5.22 0.71 -1.83
N LEU A 69 4.90 1.75 -1.08
CA LEU A 69 3.55 2.33 -1.06
C LEU A 69 3.26 3.11 -2.34
N VAL A 70 2.16 2.77 -3.00
CA VAL A 70 1.64 3.46 -4.17
C VAL A 70 0.32 4.14 -3.77
N PRO A 71 0.30 5.47 -3.56
CA PRO A 71 -0.92 6.19 -3.23
C PRO A 71 -1.91 6.18 -4.40
N LEU A 72 -3.18 5.91 -4.12
CA LEU A 72 -4.25 5.87 -5.11
C LEU A 72 -5.45 6.73 -4.67
N ASP A 73 -5.73 7.76 -5.46
CA ASP A 73 -6.92 8.61 -5.29
C ASP A 73 -8.14 8.08 -6.07
N VAL A 74 -7.90 7.34 -7.16
CA VAL A 74 -8.92 6.78 -8.06
C VAL A 74 -8.59 5.33 -8.39
N LEU A 75 -9.56 4.43 -8.28
CA LEU A 75 -9.40 3.00 -8.56
C LEU A 75 -9.75 2.68 -10.02
N SER A 76 -8.92 3.14 -10.97
CA SER A 76 -9.08 2.78 -12.38
C SER A 76 -8.38 1.46 -12.73
N ALA A 77 -8.77 0.82 -13.83
CA ALA A 77 -8.14 -0.41 -14.29
C ALA A 77 -6.63 -0.23 -14.55
N GLU A 78 -6.24 0.91 -15.11
CA GLU A 78 -4.84 1.25 -15.38
C GLU A 78 -4.04 1.44 -14.10
N ALA A 79 -4.66 2.03 -13.07
CA ALA A 79 -4.03 2.26 -11.78
C ALA A 79 -3.85 0.95 -10.98
N LEU A 80 -4.78 0.00 -11.14
CA LEU A 80 -4.76 -1.29 -10.44
C LEU A 80 -3.93 -2.37 -11.16
N ALA A 81 -3.82 -2.31 -12.49
CA ALA A 81 -3.10 -3.29 -13.30
C ALA A 81 -1.66 -3.63 -12.84
N PRO A 82 -0.82 -2.69 -12.38
CA PRO A 82 0.53 -3.01 -11.93
C PRO A 82 0.61 -3.52 -10.48
N LEU A 83 -0.51 -3.67 -9.78
CA LEU A 83 -0.55 -3.98 -8.35
C LEU A 83 -1.08 -5.38 -8.08
N ASP A 84 -0.41 -6.08 -7.16
CA ASP A 84 -0.87 -7.37 -6.63
C ASP A 84 -1.68 -7.20 -5.33
N HIS A 85 -1.42 -6.14 -4.57
CA HIS A 85 -2.04 -5.88 -3.28
C HIS A 85 -2.59 -4.45 -3.19
N LEU A 86 -3.77 -4.32 -2.58
CA LEU A 86 -4.45 -3.06 -2.33
C LEU A 86 -4.92 -2.98 -0.88
N LEU A 87 -4.60 -1.87 -0.22
CA LEU A 87 -5.10 -1.50 1.09
C LEU A 87 -6.10 -0.34 0.95
N LEU A 88 -7.36 -0.61 1.26
CA LEU A 88 -8.41 0.40 1.37
C LEU A 88 -8.69 0.68 2.85
N ALA A 89 -8.32 1.85 3.35
CA ALA A 89 -8.53 2.24 4.73
C ALA A 89 -9.47 3.43 4.82
N GLN A 90 -10.73 3.18 5.22
CA GLN A 90 -11.81 4.18 5.16
C GLN A 90 -11.87 4.88 3.79
N PRO A 91 -12.11 4.15 2.69
CA PRO A 91 -12.20 4.76 1.38
C PRO A 91 -13.40 5.70 1.30
N ARG A 92 -13.29 6.74 0.47
CA ARG A 92 -14.47 7.51 0.04
C ARG A 92 -15.46 6.60 -0.70
N ALA A 93 -16.70 7.06 -0.88
CA ALA A 93 -17.65 6.36 -1.73
C ALA A 93 -17.10 6.20 -3.16
N LEU A 94 -16.89 4.94 -3.58
CA LEU A 94 -16.41 4.59 -4.91
C LEU A 94 -17.50 4.84 -5.96
N SER A 95 -17.09 5.36 -7.12
CA SER A 95 -17.99 5.46 -8.27
C SER A 95 -18.33 4.08 -8.84
N PRO A 96 -19.41 3.95 -9.63
CA PRO A 96 -19.75 2.68 -10.28
C PRO A 96 -18.62 2.10 -11.12
N SER A 97 -17.88 2.94 -11.86
CA SER A 97 -16.73 2.51 -12.66
C SER A 97 -15.57 1.99 -11.80
N GLU A 98 -15.32 2.61 -10.65
CA GLU A 98 -14.30 2.17 -9.70
C GLU A 98 -14.67 0.83 -9.05
N ASN A 99 -15.95 0.61 -8.74
CA ASN A 99 -16.42 -0.68 -8.21
C ASN A 99 -16.23 -1.81 -9.23
N VAL A 100 -16.54 -1.57 -10.51
CA VAL A 100 -16.33 -2.56 -11.58
C VAL A 100 -14.84 -2.85 -11.77
N ALA A 101 -14.00 -1.82 -11.85
CA ALA A 101 -12.55 -2.00 -11.99
C ALA A 101 -11.95 -2.77 -10.81
N LEU A 102 -12.42 -2.50 -9.59
CA LEU A 102 -12.00 -3.21 -8.39
C LEU A 102 -12.45 -4.67 -8.40
N ASP A 103 -13.72 -4.95 -8.76
CA ASP A 103 -14.26 -6.31 -8.85
C ASP A 103 -13.50 -7.13 -9.91
N ASP A 104 -13.30 -6.56 -11.11
CA ASP A 104 -12.54 -7.21 -12.18
C ASP A 104 -11.10 -7.53 -11.73
N TRP A 105 -10.44 -6.59 -11.04
CA TRP A 105 -9.09 -6.78 -10.53
C TRP A 105 -9.01 -7.86 -9.43
N VAL A 106 -9.95 -7.88 -8.47
CA VAL A 106 -10.01 -8.93 -7.44
C VAL A 106 -10.26 -10.30 -8.09
N ARG A 107 -11.16 -10.38 -9.07
CA ARG A 107 -11.42 -11.62 -9.84
C ARG A 107 -10.19 -12.09 -10.63
N ALA A 108 -9.36 -11.17 -11.11
CA ALA A 108 -8.12 -11.47 -11.80
C ALA A 108 -6.99 -11.96 -10.85
N GLY A 109 -7.23 -11.99 -9.54
CA GLY A 109 -6.28 -12.49 -8.53
C GLY A 109 -5.68 -11.41 -7.63
N GLY A 110 -6.08 -10.14 -7.80
CA GLY A 110 -5.70 -9.04 -6.92
C GLY A 110 -6.18 -9.26 -5.48
N GLN A 111 -5.34 -8.90 -4.51
CA GLN A 111 -5.63 -9.09 -3.09
C GLN A 111 -5.98 -7.77 -2.39
N LEU A 112 -7.23 -7.65 -1.96
CA LEU A 112 -7.75 -6.49 -1.25
C LEU A 112 -7.78 -6.72 0.27
N LEU A 113 -7.18 -5.80 1.03
CA LEU A 113 -7.44 -5.62 2.46
C LEU A 113 -8.27 -4.35 2.66
N LEU A 114 -9.49 -4.50 3.16
CA LEU A 114 -10.43 -3.41 3.39
C LEU A 114 -10.64 -3.19 4.89
N PHE A 115 -10.21 -2.03 5.39
CA PHE A 115 -10.61 -1.51 6.69
C PHE A 115 -11.81 -0.58 6.52
N ALA A 116 -13.01 -1.17 6.53
CA ALA A 116 -14.30 -0.47 6.46
C ALA A 116 -14.92 -0.22 7.84
N ASP A 117 -14.10 -0.03 8.87
CA ASP A 117 -14.57 0.21 10.24
C ASP A 117 -14.65 1.72 10.55
N PRO A 118 -15.86 2.29 10.76
CA PRO A 118 -16.01 3.67 11.22
C PRO A 118 -15.47 3.90 12.63
N MET A 119 -15.23 2.86 13.43
CA MET A 119 -14.62 2.96 14.77
C MET A 119 -13.09 3.01 14.78
N LEU A 120 -12.43 3.11 13.61
CA LEU A 120 -11.00 3.45 13.49
C LEU A 120 -10.76 4.91 13.93
N THR A 121 -10.83 5.11 15.23
CA THR A 121 -10.60 6.38 15.91
C THR A 121 -9.12 6.46 16.29
N SER A 122 -8.36 7.31 15.58
CA SER A 122 -7.27 8.02 16.26
C SER A 122 -7.89 9.04 17.21
N HIS A 123 -7.22 9.39 18.32
CA HIS A 123 -7.73 10.39 19.26
C HIS A 123 -7.98 11.73 18.54
N SER A 124 -9.24 12.02 18.25
CA SER A 124 -9.67 13.32 17.72
C SER A 124 -9.88 14.28 18.88
N GLN A 125 -9.24 15.45 18.84
CA GLN A 125 -9.40 16.51 19.83
C GLN A 125 -10.71 17.31 19.66
N PHE A 126 -11.52 16.99 18.64
CA PHE A 126 -12.71 17.76 18.27
C PHE A 126 -14.01 17.12 18.76
N ALA A 127 -14.91 17.95 19.29
CA ALA A 127 -16.21 17.55 19.80
C ALA A 127 -17.10 16.95 18.70
N ILE A 128 -18.05 16.11 19.11
CA ILE A 128 -19.08 15.54 18.23
C ILE A 128 -19.90 16.69 17.64
N GLY A 129 -19.93 16.79 16.30
CA GLY A 129 -20.64 17.85 15.56
C GLY A 129 -19.74 18.89 14.88
N ASP A 130 -18.41 18.84 15.04
CA ASP A 130 -17.49 19.69 14.26
C ASP A 130 -17.37 19.18 12.82
N ARG A 131 -17.50 20.09 11.84
CA ARG A 131 -17.42 19.82 10.39
C ARG A 131 -16.06 19.24 9.97
N ARG A 132 -15.03 19.37 10.80
CA ARG A 132 -13.68 18.81 10.58
C ARG A 132 -13.54 17.35 11.02
N ARG A 133 -14.54 16.74 11.66
CA ARG A 133 -14.48 15.31 11.99
C ARG A 133 -14.55 14.44 10.72
N PRO A 134 -13.79 13.32 10.67
CA PRO A 134 -13.98 12.25 9.68
C PRO A 134 -15.42 11.73 9.70
N GLN A 135 -15.93 11.30 8.54
CA GLN A 135 -17.30 10.80 8.38
C GLN A 135 -17.47 9.42 9.04
N ASP A 136 -18.53 9.27 9.83
CA ASP A 136 -18.78 8.13 10.73
C ASP A 136 -19.46 6.91 10.06
N VAL A 137 -19.68 6.93 8.74
CA VAL A 137 -20.37 5.84 8.04
C VAL A 137 -19.82 5.61 6.63
N VAL A 138 -19.40 4.37 6.38
CA VAL A 138 -19.15 3.83 5.05
C VAL A 138 -20.46 3.24 4.54
N LEU A 139 -21.00 3.80 3.46
CA LEU A 139 -22.13 3.21 2.72
C LEU A 139 -21.57 2.41 1.54
N LEU A 140 -21.12 1.20 1.81
CA LEU A 140 -20.88 0.20 0.77
C LEU A 140 -22.14 -0.64 0.60
N SER A 141 -22.67 -0.66 -0.63
CA SER A 141 -23.62 -1.69 -1.04
C SER A 141 -22.87 -3.02 -1.23
N PRO A 142 -23.55 -4.18 -1.10
CA PRO A 142 -22.91 -5.49 -1.26
C PRO A 142 -22.26 -5.62 -2.65
N ILE A 143 -21.04 -6.16 -2.65
CA ILE A 143 -20.31 -6.62 -3.84
C ILE A 143 -20.65 -8.08 -4.14
#